data_AF-A0A8X7PL34-F1
#
_entry.id   AF-A0A8X7PL34-F1
#
_cell.length_a   1.000
_cell.length_b   1.000
_cell.length_c   1.000
_cell.angle_alpha   90.00
_cell.angle_beta   90.00
_cell.angle_gamma   90.00
#
_symmetry.space_group_name_H-M   'P 1'
#
loop_
_entity.id
_entity.type
_entity.pdbx_description
1 polymer ?
#
loop_
_entity_poly.entity_id
_entity_poly.type
_entity_poly.pdbx_seq_one_letter_code
_entity_poly.pdbx_strand_id
1 'polypeptide(L)'
;MITNQLGGGQVLGYKCSNWLSQNWRGGLSTLNQNRTWEFADVTNRRERTRYECDLWFGARKEFHFDELEIYRAAANPRCNQIRQWAARPDGIWFRRDHDKPLGLVRPWKKR
;
A
#
# COMPACT_ATOMS: atom_id res chain seq x y z
N MET A 1 1.10 -1.46 -6.19
CA MET A 1 2.42 -1.96 -5.74
C MET A 1 2.82 -1.26 -4.44
N ILE A 2 3.32 -2.02 -3.46
CA ILE A 2 3.99 -1.50 -2.26
C ILE A 2 5.47 -1.88 -2.36
N THR A 3 6.36 -0.98 -1.96
CA THR A 3 7.81 -1.19 -1.95
C THR A 3 8.40 -0.92 -0.57
N ASN A 4 9.31 -1.78 -0.12
CA ASN A 4 10.07 -1.56 1.10
C ASN A 4 11.29 -0.67 0.81
N GLN A 5 11.30 0.55 1.33
CA GLN A 5 12.41 1.50 1.21
C GLN A 5 12.90 1.98 2.59
N LEU A 6 12.69 1.17 3.63
CA LEU A 6 13.09 1.49 5.00
C LEU A 6 14.62 1.44 5.19
N GLY A 7 15.32 0.61 4.42
CA GLY A 7 16.76 0.43 4.56
C GLY A 7 17.15 -0.29 5.86
N GLY A 8 18.45 -0.47 6.08
CA GLY A 8 18.99 -0.97 7.35
C GLY A 8 18.49 -2.36 7.79
N GLY A 9 18.08 -3.23 6.86
CA GLY A 9 17.54 -4.56 7.18
C GLY A 9 16.15 -4.53 7.82
N GLN A 10 15.46 -3.40 7.81
CA GLN A 10 14.11 -3.29 8.36
C GLN A 10 13.09 -4.03 7.49
N VAL A 11 12.31 -4.89 8.12
CA VAL A 11 11.22 -5.63 7.49
C VAL A 11 9.95 -4.79 7.56
N LEU A 12 9.38 -4.49 6.40
CA LEU A 12 8.05 -3.90 6.30
C LEU A 12 7.00 -5.00 6.42
N GLY A 13 6.24 -5.02 7.49
CA GLY A 13 5.04 -5.84 7.61
C GLY A 13 3.85 -5.19 6.93
N TYR A 14 2.99 -6.01 6.32
CA TYR A 14 1.72 -5.56 5.76
C TYR A 14 0.58 -6.55 6.04
N LYS A 15 -0.61 -6.00 6.21
CA LYS A 15 -1.88 -6.73 6.23
C LYS A 15 -2.85 -5.92 5.38
N CYS A 16 -3.23 -6.47 4.25
CA CYS A 16 -4.18 -5.84 3.35
C CYS A 16 -5.50 -6.60 3.36
N SER A 17 -6.58 -5.88 3.16
CA SER A 17 -7.91 -6.47 3.04
C SER A 17 -8.65 -5.79 1.89
N ASN A 18 -9.66 -6.50 1.40
CA ASN A 18 -10.68 -5.89 0.56
C ASN A 18 -12.06 -6.14 1.13
N TRP A 19 -13.00 -5.33 0.70
CA TRP A 19 -14.40 -5.49 1.06
C TRP A 19 -15.03 -6.76 0.42
N LEU A 20 -14.40 -7.33 -0.62
CA LEU A 20 -14.78 -8.56 -1.34
C LEU A 20 -14.23 -9.87 -0.75
N SER A 21 -13.93 -9.93 0.56
CA SER A 21 -13.54 -11.13 1.35
C SER A 21 -12.07 -11.59 1.40
N GLN A 22 -11.11 -10.91 0.76
CA GLN A 22 -9.71 -11.34 0.78
C GLN A 22 -8.88 -10.56 1.79
N ASN A 23 -8.20 -11.28 2.68
CA ASN A 23 -7.17 -10.76 3.58
C ASN A 23 -5.79 -11.28 3.13
N TRP A 24 -4.89 -10.38 2.77
CA TRP A 24 -3.50 -10.69 2.47
C TRP A 24 -2.59 -10.28 3.61
N ARG A 25 -1.64 -11.13 3.96
CA ARG A 25 -0.64 -10.83 4.98
C ARG A 25 0.73 -11.16 4.43
N GLY A 26 1.75 -10.44 4.87
CA GLY A 26 3.12 -10.75 4.52
C GLY A 26 4.11 -9.75 5.10
N GLY A 27 5.37 -9.97 4.72
CA GLY A 27 6.47 -9.07 5.05
C GLY A 27 7.37 -8.89 3.83
N LEU A 28 7.94 -7.70 3.70
CA LEU A 28 8.96 -7.35 2.72
C LEU A 28 10.24 -7.06 3.48
N SER A 29 11.23 -7.93 3.35
CA SER A 29 12.48 -7.92 4.12
C SER A 29 13.66 -7.26 3.40
N THR A 30 13.64 -7.20 2.06
CA THR A 30 14.76 -6.61 1.30
C THR A 30 14.50 -5.16 0.92
N LEU A 31 15.56 -4.35 0.84
CA LEU A 31 15.46 -3.00 0.32
C LEU A 31 15.02 -3.04 -1.15
N ASN A 32 14.08 -2.16 -1.51
CA ASN A 32 13.40 -2.10 -2.79
C ASN A 32 12.60 -3.37 -3.16
N GLN A 33 12.32 -4.26 -2.19
CA GLN A 33 11.42 -5.37 -2.44
C GLN A 33 10.02 -4.85 -2.76
N ASN A 34 9.40 -5.42 -3.78
CA ASN A 34 8.07 -5.04 -4.23
C ASN A 34 7.03 -6.11 -3.91
N ARG A 35 5.80 -5.65 -3.69
CA ARG A 35 4.60 -6.46 -3.72
C ARG A 35 3.61 -5.83 -4.67
N THR A 36 3.20 -6.60 -5.68
CA THR A 36 2.21 -6.20 -6.67
C THR A 36 0.97 -7.06 -6.53
N TRP A 37 -0.18 -6.47 -6.82
CA TRP A 37 -1.46 -7.15 -6.90
C TRP A 37 -2.13 -6.71 -8.19
N GLU A 38 -2.72 -7.67 -8.87
CA GLU A 38 -3.59 -7.46 -10.02
C GLU A 38 -4.97 -7.95 -9.62
N PHE A 39 -5.99 -7.16 -9.96
CA PHE A 39 -7.37 -7.46 -9.65
C PHE A 39 -8.28 -6.79 -10.67
N ALA A 40 -9.48 -7.36 -10.85
CA ALA A 40 -10.52 -6.79 -11.68
C ALA A 40 -11.39 -5.81 -10.87
N ASP A 41 -11.81 -4.74 -11.52
CA ASP A 41 -12.72 -3.76 -10.93
C ASP A 41 -14.14 -4.30 -10.86
N VAL A 42 -14.72 -4.27 -9.67
CA VAL A 42 -16.17 -4.22 -9.47
C VAL A 42 -16.52 -2.74 -9.36
N THR A 43 -17.28 -2.23 -10.32
CA THR A 43 -17.60 -0.79 -10.44
C THR A 43 -19.04 -0.44 -10.09
N ASN A 44 -19.86 -1.44 -9.73
CA ASN A 44 -21.26 -1.21 -9.43
C ASN A 44 -21.41 -0.24 -8.23
N ARG A 45 -22.53 0.49 -8.16
CA ARG A 45 -22.70 1.62 -7.23
C ARG A 45 -22.72 1.23 -5.75
N ARG A 46 -23.01 -0.04 -5.44
CA ARG A 46 -23.12 -0.56 -4.06
C ARG A 46 -21.82 -1.18 -3.55
N GLU A 47 -20.94 -1.58 -4.46
CA GLU A 47 -19.92 -2.58 -4.23
C GLU A 47 -18.65 -2.27 -5.04
N ARG A 48 -18.02 -1.12 -4.76
CA ARG A 48 -16.81 -0.71 -5.49
C ARG A 48 -15.56 -1.34 -4.90
N THR A 49 -14.76 -2.01 -5.74
CA THR A 49 -13.45 -2.55 -5.36
C THR A 49 -12.62 -1.53 -4.59
N ARG A 50 -12.28 -1.88 -3.35
CA ARG A 50 -11.48 -1.07 -2.44
C ARG A 50 -10.52 -2.00 -1.72
N TYR A 51 -9.26 -1.59 -1.69
CA TYR A 51 -8.17 -2.30 -1.04
C TYR A 51 -7.48 -1.38 -0.06
N GLU A 52 -7.37 -1.85 1.17
CA GLU A 52 -6.75 -1.14 2.28
C GLU A 52 -5.65 -1.98 2.87
N CYS A 53 -4.60 -1.34 3.37
CA CYS A 53 -3.47 -2.01 3.99
C CYS A 53 -3.07 -1.34 5.29
N ASP A 54 -2.89 -2.15 6.32
CA ASP A 54 -2.10 -1.78 7.48
C ASP A 54 -0.64 -2.06 7.16
N LEU A 55 0.22 -1.07 7.33
CA LEU A 55 1.67 -1.19 7.18
C LEU A 55 2.34 -0.95 8.53
N TRP A 56 3.43 -1.67 8.81
CA TRP A 56 4.19 -1.44 10.04
C TRP A 56 5.65 -1.90 9.92
N PHE A 57 6.50 -1.36 10.78
CA PHE A 57 7.85 -1.84 11.00
C PHE A 57 8.31 -1.53 12.44
N GLY A 58 9.52 -2.00 12.79
CA GLY A 58 10.06 -1.86 14.13
C GLY A 58 9.50 -2.89 15.12
N ALA A 59 10.09 -2.91 16.32
CA ALA A 59 9.68 -3.83 17.37
C ALA A 59 8.21 -3.60 17.76
N ARG A 60 7.41 -4.67 17.81
CA ARG A 60 6.00 -4.61 18.24
C ARG A 60 5.14 -3.58 17.48
N LYS A 61 5.44 -3.33 16.19
CA LYS A 61 4.78 -2.31 15.35
C LYS A 61 4.94 -0.88 15.88
N GLU A 62 6.14 -0.55 16.38
CA GLU A 62 6.49 0.80 16.84
C GLU A 62 6.05 1.88 15.86
N PHE A 63 6.30 1.65 14.56
CA PHE A 63 5.88 2.54 13.49
C PHE A 63 4.80 1.85 12.66
N HIS A 64 3.68 2.53 12.46
CA HIS A 64 2.53 1.95 11.77
C HIS A 64 1.75 2.99 10.96
N PHE A 65 1.05 2.49 9.95
CA PHE A 65 0.10 3.23 9.14
C PHE A 65 -1.11 2.33 8.94
N ASP A 66 -2.23 2.68 9.56
CA ASP A 66 -3.46 1.92 9.47
C ASP A 66 -4.29 2.41 8.29
N GLU A 67 -5.04 1.49 7.65
CA GLU A 67 -6.04 1.82 6.64
C GLU A 67 -5.49 2.62 5.43
N LEU A 68 -4.29 2.25 4.95
CA LEU A 68 -3.75 2.80 3.70
C LEU A 68 -4.62 2.34 2.52
N GLU A 69 -5.44 3.22 1.95
CA GLU A 69 -6.20 2.93 0.73
C GLU A 69 -5.27 2.79 -0.48
N ILE A 70 -4.77 1.57 -0.72
CA ILE A 70 -3.85 1.31 -1.84
C ILE A 70 -4.55 1.38 -3.19
N TYR A 71 -5.86 1.11 -3.21
CA TYR A 71 -6.69 1.19 -4.40
C TYR A 71 -8.17 1.39 -4.08
N ARG A 72 -8.85 2.14 -4.95
CA ARG A 72 -10.30 2.27 -4.99
C ARG A 72 -10.76 2.45 -6.44
N ALA A 73 -11.68 1.60 -6.86
CA ALA A 73 -12.31 1.64 -8.18
C ALA A 73 -13.11 2.92 -8.36
N ALA A 74 -13.04 3.48 -9.57
CA ALA A 74 -13.86 4.61 -9.98
C ALA A 74 -15.28 4.17 -10.34
N ALA A 75 -16.17 5.14 -10.57
CA ALA A 75 -17.53 4.86 -11.05
C ALA A 75 -17.54 4.18 -12.42
N ASN A 76 -16.59 4.56 -13.29
CA ASN A 76 -16.37 3.97 -14.60
C ASN A 76 -15.02 3.25 -14.58
N PRO A 77 -14.88 2.09 -15.24
CA PRO A 77 -13.62 1.37 -15.32
C PRO A 77 -12.49 2.26 -15.85
N ARG A 78 -11.30 2.15 -15.24
CA ARG A 78 -10.09 2.82 -15.71
C ARG A 78 -9.01 1.77 -15.96
N CYS A 79 -8.58 1.66 -17.21
CA CYS A 79 -7.51 0.73 -17.58
C CYS A 79 -6.13 1.33 -17.29
N ASN A 80 -5.13 0.46 -17.11
CA ASN A 80 -3.71 0.81 -17.00
C ASN A 80 -3.37 1.78 -15.86
N GLN A 81 -4.18 1.79 -14.79
CA GLN A 81 -3.86 2.55 -13.58
C GLN A 81 -2.76 1.84 -12.81
N ILE A 82 -1.64 2.52 -12.62
CA ILE A 82 -0.59 2.04 -11.72
C ILE A 82 -0.70 2.83 -10.42
N ARG A 83 -0.43 2.20 -9.28
CA ARG A 83 -0.33 2.89 -8.00
C ARG A 83 0.88 2.35 -7.29
N GLN A 84 1.83 3.22 -6.98
CA GLN A 84 3.02 2.83 -6.24
C GLN A 84 3.06 3.55 -4.90
N TRP A 85 3.20 2.73 -3.87
CA TRP A 85 3.44 3.12 -2.50
C TRP A 85 4.86 2.71 -2.12
N ALA A 86 5.58 3.60 -1.45
CA ALA A 86 6.91 3.34 -0.92
C ALA A 86 6.94 3.63 0.57
N ALA A 87 7.32 2.63 1.36
CA ALA A 87 7.52 2.76 2.79
C ALA A 87 8.96 3.19 3.04
N ARG A 88 9.16 4.45 3.44
CA ARG A 88 10.48 5.03 3.75
C ARG A 88 10.58 5.33 5.25
N PRO A 89 11.77 5.56 5.81
CA PRO A 89 11.90 5.81 7.26
C PRO A 89 11.07 6.98 7.77
N ASP A 90 10.88 8.01 6.94
CA ASP A 90 10.13 9.22 7.27
C ASP A 90 8.62 9.09 7.10
N GLY A 91 8.14 8.13 6.30
CA GLY A 91 6.71 7.94 6.08
C GLY A 91 6.34 7.12 4.86
N ILE A 92 5.08 7.26 4.47
CA ILE A 92 4.51 6.64 3.28
C ILE A 92 4.54 7.64 2.13
N TRP A 93 5.15 7.19 1.03
CA TRP A 93 5.29 7.94 -0.21
C TRP A 93 4.41 7.32 -1.30
N PHE A 94 3.86 8.14 -2.19
CA PHE A 94 2.90 7.71 -3.20
C PHE A 94 3.13 8.37 -4.55
N ARG A 95 2.80 7.63 -5.62
CA ARG A 95 2.60 8.15 -6.97
C ARG A 95 1.53 7.36 -7.72
N ARG A 96 0.87 8.04 -8.67
CA ARG A 96 -0.14 7.46 -9.57
C ARG A 96 0.40 7.00 -10.92
N ASP A 97 1.56 7.50 -11.34
CA ASP A 97 2.14 7.16 -12.64
C ASP A 97 3.65 6.98 -12.51
N HIS A 98 4.27 6.18 -13.38
CA HIS A 98 5.70 5.88 -13.31
C HIS A 98 6.59 7.11 -13.56
N ASP A 99 6.08 8.02 -14.36
CA ASP A 99 6.69 9.25 -14.84
C ASP A 99 6.46 10.43 -13.87
N LYS A 100 5.73 10.21 -12.78
CA LYS A 100 5.64 11.15 -11.67
C LYS A 100 6.60 10.78 -10.53
N PRO A 101 7.19 11.78 -9.86
CA PRO A 101 7.99 11.52 -8.67
C PRO A 101 7.11 10.99 -7.55
N LEU A 102 7.72 10.20 -6.64
CA LEU A 102 7.09 9.87 -5.37
C LEU A 102 6.96 11.14 -4.53
N GLY A 103 5.79 11.37 -3.93
CA GLY A 103 5.56 12.43 -2.94
C GLY A 103 5.23 11.84 -1.57
N LEU A 104 5.71 12.47 -0.50
CA LEU A 104 5.34 12.10 0.87
C LEU A 104 3.84 12.37 1.07
N VAL A 105 3.09 11.34 1.46
CA VAL A 105 1.66 11.46 1.76
C VAL A 105 1.47 11.80 3.22
N ARG A 106 2.09 11.00 4.09
CA ARG A 106 1.96 11.11 5.54
C ARG A 106 3.16 10.44 6.24
N PRO A 107 3.58 10.98 7.39
CA PRO A 107 4.55 10.32 8.25
C PRO A 107 3.95 9.07 8.92
N TRP A 108 4.82 8.21 9.45
CA TRP A 108 4.40 7.09 10.28
C TRP A 108 3.75 7.57 11.58
N LYS A 109 2.74 6.83 12.04
CA LYS A 109 2.30 6.94 13.43
C LYS A 109 3.28 6.17 14.31
N LYS A 110 3.59 6.74 15.47
CA LYS A 110 4.38 6.07 16.50
C LYS A 110 3.47 5.58 17.61
N ARG A 111 3.69 4.35 18.08
CA ARG A 111 3.02 3.78 19.25
C ARG A 111 3.87 3.91 20.49
#